data_AF-G5KEG1-F1
#
_entry.id   AF-G5KEG1-F1
#
_cell.length_a   1.000
_cell.length_b   1.000
_cell.length_c   1.000
_cell.angle_alpha   90.00
_cell.angle_beta   90.00
_cell.angle_gamma   90.00
#
_symmetry.space_group_name_H-M   'P 1'
#
loop_
_entity.id
_entity.type
_entity.pdbx_description
1 polymer ?
#
loop_
_entity_poly.entity_id
_entity_poly.type
_entity_poly.pdbx_seq_one_letter_code
_entity_poly.pdbx_strand_id
1 'polypeptide(L)'
;MNEVTLSNNLQQIELEINHHKNIAGQSIWEIGRRLKHVKENDLAHGQFMEWLGKLGINQPEANRMMKVANELPNSSTLSNLGSTALYLIATLPDEAKQEQIERIESGDNPTVRELQEIKRENNRLKAENARLEQQKENLAEQTLSAKIVEKEVIKEVIPDDYESTKSLNSDLLKKNKQLSKTLEETEWELDSKKLELATIKLESQRAIEVTDQIRHLEGKKEKLENLVTSISELSSIISDVQNFFDTKMAPLRFKPIINNVNAHYSVTEVTKMVNTVQSWCDEMYKIIPSGNRKIIEEVIINE
;
A
#
# COMPACT_ATOMS: atom_id res chain seq x y z
N MET A 1 -9.23 -14.69 10.28
CA MET A 1 -9.35 -13.38 9.62
C MET A 1 -8.56 -12.42 10.48
N ASN A 2 -7.45 -11.88 9.98
CA ASN A 2 -6.76 -10.79 10.65
C ASN A 2 -7.62 -9.55 10.39
N GLU A 3 -8.16 -8.94 11.44
CA GLU A 3 -8.86 -7.67 11.31
C GLU A 3 -7.86 -6.62 10.81
N VAL A 4 -8.10 -6.10 9.61
CA VAL A 4 -7.34 -4.96 9.11
C VAL A 4 -7.79 -3.77 9.94
N THR A 5 -6.93 -3.29 10.83
CA THR A 5 -7.14 -2.03 11.54
C THR A 5 -7.01 -0.89 10.53
N LEU A 6 -8.15 -0.32 10.13
CA LEU A 6 -8.20 0.84 9.24
C LEU A 6 -7.93 2.12 10.03
N SER A 7 -7.25 3.10 9.41
CA SER A 7 -7.12 4.44 10.00
C SER A 7 -8.49 5.10 10.14
N ASN A 8 -8.69 5.90 11.18
CA ASN A 8 -9.90 6.74 11.33
C ASN A 8 -9.82 8.06 10.54
N ASN A 9 -8.70 8.32 9.85
CA ASN A 9 -8.48 9.53 9.06
C ASN A 9 -8.85 9.31 7.58
N LEU A 10 -9.87 10.04 7.10
CA LEU A 10 -10.36 9.95 5.72
C LEU A 10 -9.28 10.23 4.66
N GLN A 11 -8.41 11.21 4.87
CA GLN A 11 -7.34 11.55 3.92
C GLN A 11 -6.33 10.40 3.81
N GLN A 12 -6.05 9.72 4.93
CA GLN A 12 -5.15 8.58 4.94
C GLN A 12 -5.77 7.39 4.19
N ILE A 13 -7.06 7.10 4.43
CA ILE A 13 -7.78 6.04 3.69
C ILE A 13 -7.77 6.35 2.19
N GLU A 14 -8.01 7.59 1.78
CA GLU A 14 -7.98 7.99 0.37
C GLU A 14 -6.60 7.77 -0.28
N LEU A 15 -5.52 8.13 0.42
CA LEU A 15 -4.15 7.87 -0.03
C LEU A 15 -3.87 6.37 -0.18
N GLU A 16 -4.27 5.56 0.81
CA GLU A 16 -4.11 4.10 0.77
C GLU A 16 -4.89 3.47 -0.38
N ILE A 17 -6.14 3.89 -0.61
CA ILE A 17 -6.96 3.42 -1.74
C ILE A 17 -6.29 3.78 -3.07
N ASN A 18 -5.83 5.03 -3.23
CA ASN A 18 -5.16 5.45 -4.46
C ASN A 18 -3.84 4.71 -4.69
N HIS A 19 -3.08 4.43 -3.63
CA HIS A 19 -1.89 3.61 -3.70
C HIS A 19 -2.20 2.18 -4.18
N HIS A 20 -3.20 1.52 -3.60
CA HIS A 20 -3.61 0.19 -4.02
C HIS A 20 -4.19 0.16 -5.44
N LYS A 21 -4.95 1.18 -5.84
CA LYS A 21 -5.42 1.33 -7.22
C LYS A 21 -4.26 1.42 -8.21
N ASN A 22 -3.24 2.22 -7.89
CA ASN A 22 -2.06 2.35 -8.72
C ASN A 22 -1.30 1.00 -8.86
N ILE A 23 -1.10 0.29 -7.74
CA ILE A 23 -0.48 -1.05 -7.75
C ILE A 23 -1.30 -2.04 -8.60
N ALA A 24 -2.62 -2.06 -8.42
CA ALA A 24 -3.51 -2.93 -9.18
C ALA A 24 -3.44 -2.63 -10.68
N GLY A 25 -3.37 -1.35 -11.05
CA GLY A 25 -3.13 -0.91 -12.42
C GLY A 25 -1.80 -1.43 -12.96
N GLN A 26 -0.68 -1.10 -12.31
CA GLN A 26 0.67 -1.52 -12.73
C GLN A 26 0.79 -3.05 -12.88
N SER A 27 0.10 -3.80 -12.01
CA SER A 27 0.06 -5.27 -12.07
C SER A 27 -0.49 -5.79 -13.40
N ILE A 28 -1.37 -5.05 -14.09
CA ILE A 28 -1.90 -5.45 -15.41
C ILE A 28 -0.79 -5.56 -16.45
N TRP A 29 0.11 -4.57 -16.52
CA TRP A 29 1.26 -4.61 -17.44
C TRP A 29 2.22 -5.73 -17.06
N GLU A 30 2.51 -5.85 -15.77
CA GLU A 30 3.52 -6.77 -15.24
C GLU A 30 3.10 -8.24 -15.42
N ILE A 31 1.81 -8.54 -15.20
CA ILE A 31 1.21 -9.83 -15.56
C ILE A 31 1.21 -10.01 -17.08
N GLY A 32 0.78 -8.99 -17.84
CA GLY A 32 0.74 -9.03 -19.31
C GLY A 32 2.09 -9.36 -19.95
N ARG A 33 3.18 -8.76 -19.47
CA ARG A 33 4.56 -9.03 -19.91
C ARG A 33 4.98 -10.47 -19.63
N ARG A 34 4.74 -10.99 -18.42
CA ARG A 34 5.06 -12.39 -18.07
C ARG A 34 4.27 -13.38 -18.90
N LEU A 35 2.98 -13.12 -19.09
CA LEU A 35 2.12 -13.95 -19.92
C LEU A 35 2.64 -14.00 -21.36
N LYS A 36 3.05 -12.86 -21.91
CA LYS A 36 3.63 -12.77 -23.25
C LYS A 36 4.97 -13.54 -23.32
N HIS A 37 5.86 -13.33 -22.36
CA HIS A 37 7.16 -14.01 -22.30
C HIS A 37 7.01 -15.53 -22.31
N VAL A 38 6.18 -16.09 -21.42
CA VAL A 38 5.95 -17.53 -21.33
C VAL A 38 5.32 -18.08 -22.61
N LYS A 39 4.39 -17.33 -23.21
CA LYS A 39 3.74 -17.71 -24.48
C LYS A 39 4.71 -17.76 -25.66
N GLU A 40 5.72 -16.89 -25.67
CA GLU A 40 6.69 -16.78 -26.76
C GLU A 40 7.92 -17.70 -26.58
N ASN A 41 8.31 -18.04 -25.34
CA ASN A 41 9.61 -18.66 -25.07
C ASN A 41 9.56 -20.03 -24.36
N ASP A 42 8.58 -20.30 -23.51
CA ASP A 42 8.68 -21.41 -22.54
C ASP A 42 7.74 -22.58 -22.80
N LEU A 43 6.60 -22.36 -23.48
CA LEU A 43 5.57 -23.39 -23.63
C LEU A 43 5.42 -23.86 -25.07
N ALA A 44 5.37 -25.18 -25.26
CA ALA A 44 5.02 -25.80 -26.53
C ALA A 44 3.56 -25.46 -26.92
N HIS A 45 3.27 -25.44 -28.22
CA HIS A 45 1.96 -25.08 -28.76
C HIS A 45 0.84 -25.91 -28.10
N GLY A 46 -0.11 -25.25 -27.43
CA GLY A 46 -1.25 -25.88 -26.74
C GLY A 46 -1.16 -25.94 -25.21
N GLN A 47 0.03 -25.82 -24.61
CA GLN A 47 0.19 -25.90 -23.14
C GLN A 47 -0.17 -24.60 -22.40
N PHE A 48 -0.20 -23.47 -23.11
CA PHE A 48 -0.48 -22.16 -22.54
C PHE A 48 -1.84 -22.08 -21.84
N MET A 49 -2.88 -22.70 -22.40
CA MET A 49 -4.24 -22.65 -21.84
C MET A 49 -4.35 -23.42 -20.52
N GLU A 50 -3.69 -24.58 -20.43
CA GLU A 50 -3.66 -25.37 -19.19
C GLU A 50 -2.90 -24.62 -18.09
N TRP A 51 -1.79 -23.97 -18.45
CA TRP A 51 -1.01 -23.17 -17.53
C TRP A 51 -1.77 -21.96 -17.01
N LEU A 52 -2.50 -21.24 -17.87
CA LEU A 52 -3.41 -20.18 -17.45
C LEU A 52 -4.46 -20.67 -16.43
N GLY A 53 -5.00 -21.87 -16.66
CA GLY A 53 -5.94 -22.51 -15.73
C GLY A 53 -5.36 -22.73 -14.33
N LYS A 54 -4.08 -23.09 -14.21
CA LYS A 54 -3.38 -23.25 -12.92
C LYS A 54 -3.25 -21.94 -12.14
N LEU A 55 -3.21 -20.81 -12.86
CA LEU A 55 -3.15 -19.47 -12.27
C LEU A 55 -4.53 -18.88 -11.98
N GLY A 56 -5.62 -19.57 -12.35
CA GLY A 56 -6.98 -19.04 -12.25
C GLY A 56 -7.28 -17.90 -13.23
N ILE A 57 -6.45 -17.72 -14.26
CA ILE A 57 -6.60 -16.65 -15.26
C ILE A 57 -7.32 -17.23 -16.48
N ASN A 58 -8.39 -16.58 -16.93
CA ASN A 58 -9.07 -16.97 -18.16
C ASN A 58 -8.34 -16.39 -19.40
N GLN A 59 -8.50 -17.05 -20.55
CA GLN A 59 -7.84 -16.64 -21.79
C GLN A 59 -8.20 -15.21 -22.25
N PRO A 60 -9.46 -14.76 -22.21
CA PRO A 60 -9.79 -13.38 -22.55
C PRO A 60 -9.03 -12.35 -21.71
N GLU A 61 -8.94 -12.58 -20.41
CA GLU A 61 -8.21 -11.72 -19.47
C GLU A 61 -6.71 -11.72 -19.73
N ALA A 62 -6.11 -12.91 -19.91
CA ALA A 62 -4.71 -13.03 -20.29
C ALA A 62 -4.39 -12.26 -21.57
N ASN A 63 -5.24 -12.40 -22.60
CA ASN A 63 -5.08 -11.70 -23.87
C ASN A 63 -5.23 -10.17 -23.72
N ARG A 64 -6.14 -9.70 -22.85
CA ARG A 64 -6.28 -8.27 -22.56
C ARG A 64 -5.01 -7.72 -21.91
N MET A 65 -4.51 -8.38 -20.86
CA MET A 65 -3.30 -7.96 -20.15
C MET A 65 -2.08 -7.97 -21.08
N MET A 66 -1.89 -9.04 -21.86
CA MET A 66 -0.80 -9.10 -22.86
C MET A 66 -0.90 -7.97 -23.89
N LYS A 67 -2.11 -7.66 -24.37
CA LYS A 67 -2.31 -6.58 -25.34
C LYS A 67 -2.03 -5.20 -24.73
N VAL A 68 -2.51 -4.94 -23.52
CA VAL A 68 -2.19 -3.70 -22.79
C VAL A 68 -0.68 -3.54 -22.63
N ALA A 69 0.00 -4.59 -22.18
CA ALA A 69 1.46 -4.57 -22.00
C ALA A 69 2.25 -4.36 -23.30
N ASN A 70 1.71 -4.77 -24.44
CA ASN A 70 2.37 -4.63 -25.75
C ASN A 70 2.12 -3.28 -26.42
N GLU A 71 0.95 -2.69 -26.20
CA GLU A 71 0.46 -1.56 -26.99
C GLU A 71 0.51 -0.22 -26.25
N LEU A 72 0.56 -0.24 -24.91
CA LEU A 72 0.48 0.96 -24.08
C LEU A 72 1.73 1.14 -23.22
N PRO A 73 2.23 2.38 -23.08
CA PRO A 73 3.29 2.68 -22.11
C PRO A 73 2.79 2.40 -20.70
N ASN A 74 3.69 1.97 -19.82
CA ASN A 74 3.40 1.76 -18.41
C ASN A 74 3.58 3.07 -17.63
N SER A 75 2.67 4.05 -17.84
CA SER A 75 2.73 5.33 -17.13
C SER A 75 1.88 5.32 -15.87
N SER A 76 2.29 6.10 -14.86
CA SER A 76 1.53 6.26 -13.60
C SER A 76 0.15 6.89 -13.81
N THR A 77 -0.07 7.57 -14.93
CA THR A 77 -1.36 8.17 -15.26
C THR A 77 -2.32 7.12 -15.79
N LEU A 78 -1.84 6.23 -16.66
CA LEU A 78 -2.65 5.13 -17.21
C LEU A 78 -2.95 4.05 -16.16
N SER A 79 -2.07 3.84 -15.18
CA SER A 79 -2.31 2.85 -14.11
C SER A 79 -3.52 3.16 -13.23
N ASN A 80 -4.05 4.38 -13.27
CA ASN A 80 -5.30 4.73 -12.59
C ASN A 80 -6.55 4.21 -13.32
N LEU A 81 -6.41 3.75 -14.57
CA LEU A 81 -7.50 3.23 -15.37
C LEU A 81 -7.75 1.73 -15.10
N GLY A 82 -9.02 1.34 -15.13
CA GLY A 82 -9.39 -0.07 -15.04
C GLY A 82 -9.00 -0.86 -16.29
N SER A 83 -8.82 -2.18 -16.13
CA SER A 83 -8.42 -3.12 -17.20
C SER A 83 -9.22 -2.98 -18.51
N THR A 84 -10.53 -2.73 -18.41
CA THR A 84 -11.40 -2.56 -19.59
C THR A 84 -11.07 -1.29 -20.37
N ALA A 85 -10.83 -0.17 -19.68
CA ALA A 85 -10.48 1.10 -20.32
C ALA A 85 -9.12 0.99 -21.01
N LEU A 86 -8.13 0.44 -20.30
CA LEU A 86 -6.80 0.15 -20.86
C LEU A 86 -6.89 -0.72 -22.10
N TYR A 87 -7.67 -1.81 -22.05
CA TYR A 87 -7.84 -2.67 -23.21
C TYR A 87 -8.49 -1.98 -24.40
N LEU A 88 -9.48 -1.10 -24.17
CA LEU A 88 -10.11 -0.35 -25.26
C LEU A 88 -9.09 0.56 -25.94
N ILE A 89 -8.31 1.34 -25.18
CA ILE A 89 -7.26 2.22 -25.69
C ILE A 89 -6.21 1.41 -26.46
N ALA A 90 -5.73 0.30 -25.90
CA ALA A 90 -4.78 -0.63 -26.54
C ALA A 90 -5.29 -1.23 -27.86
N THR A 91 -6.59 -1.13 -28.17
CA THR A 91 -7.18 -1.64 -29.41
C THR A 91 -7.51 -0.55 -30.43
N LEU A 92 -7.24 0.72 -30.11
CA LEU A 92 -7.39 1.82 -31.06
C LEU A 92 -6.22 1.84 -32.08
N PRO A 93 -6.44 2.41 -33.28
CA PRO A 93 -5.36 2.77 -34.20
C PRO A 93 -4.34 3.70 -33.53
N ASP A 94 -3.11 3.73 -34.02
CA ASP A 94 -2.00 4.42 -33.34
C ASP A 94 -2.26 5.92 -33.17
N GLU A 95 -2.85 6.60 -34.15
CA GLU A 95 -3.20 8.02 -34.05
C GLU A 95 -4.23 8.28 -32.94
N ALA A 96 -5.34 7.51 -32.94
CA ALA A 96 -6.40 7.67 -31.95
C ALA A 96 -5.96 7.20 -30.54
N LYS A 97 -5.10 6.18 -30.48
CA LYS A 97 -4.49 5.69 -29.24
C LYS A 97 -3.64 6.78 -28.60
N GLN A 98 -2.76 7.41 -29.38
CA GLN A 98 -1.89 8.48 -28.91
C GLN A 98 -2.70 9.70 -28.43
N GLU A 99 -3.74 10.10 -29.17
CA GLU A 99 -4.65 11.18 -28.76
C GLU A 99 -5.29 10.89 -27.39
N GLN A 100 -5.75 9.66 -27.15
CA GLN A 100 -6.31 9.29 -25.84
C GLN A 100 -5.26 9.36 -24.73
N ILE A 101 -4.03 8.89 -24.98
CA ILE A 101 -2.95 8.94 -24.00
C ILE A 101 -2.65 10.40 -23.60
N GLU A 102 -2.52 11.29 -24.56
CA GLU A 102 -2.25 12.72 -24.32
C GLU A 102 -3.37 13.42 -23.54
N ARG A 103 -4.63 13.08 -23.84
CA ARG A 103 -5.78 13.57 -23.08
C ARG A 103 -5.74 13.12 -21.62
N ILE A 104 -5.43 11.84 -21.39
CA ILE A 104 -5.32 11.28 -20.04
C ILE A 104 -4.17 11.92 -19.26
N GLU A 105 -3.02 12.13 -19.92
CA GLU A 105 -1.87 12.83 -19.33
C GLU A 105 -2.16 14.29 -19.00
N SER A 106 -3.07 14.93 -19.74
CA SER A 106 -3.57 16.28 -19.48
C SER A 106 -4.63 16.33 -18.36
N GLY A 107 -4.98 15.20 -17.76
CA GLY A 107 -5.92 15.10 -16.64
C GLY A 107 -7.35 14.75 -17.03
N ASP A 108 -7.62 14.39 -18.29
CA ASP A 108 -8.91 13.84 -18.71
C ASP A 108 -9.08 12.40 -18.19
N ASN A 109 -10.33 11.99 -17.92
CA ASN A 109 -10.63 10.64 -17.43
C ASN A 109 -11.76 10.03 -18.27
N PRO A 110 -11.44 9.46 -19.44
CA PRO A 110 -12.44 8.96 -20.36
C PRO A 110 -13.17 7.75 -19.76
N THR A 111 -14.49 7.78 -19.84
CA THR A 111 -15.33 6.66 -19.41
C THR A 111 -15.22 5.50 -20.40
N VAL A 112 -15.48 4.29 -19.91
CA VAL A 112 -15.52 3.08 -20.76
C VAL A 112 -16.52 3.24 -21.92
N ARG A 113 -17.62 3.97 -21.71
CA ARG A 113 -18.63 4.22 -22.75
C ARG A 113 -18.09 5.10 -23.87
N GLU A 114 -17.40 6.19 -23.54
CA GLU A 114 -16.78 7.07 -24.53
C GLU A 114 -15.71 6.33 -25.34
N LEU A 115 -14.86 5.54 -24.67
CA LEU A 115 -13.85 4.72 -25.34
C LEU A 115 -14.48 3.65 -26.28
N GLN A 116 -15.64 3.10 -25.93
CA GLN A 116 -16.38 2.20 -26.81
C GLN A 116 -16.95 2.91 -28.03
N GLU A 117 -17.45 4.13 -27.88
CA GLU A 117 -17.97 4.94 -28.98
C GLU A 117 -16.85 5.34 -29.95
N ILE A 118 -15.70 5.79 -29.43
CA ILE A 118 -14.49 6.07 -30.21
C ILE A 118 -14.04 4.84 -30.99
N LYS A 119 -14.03 3.66 -30.35
CA LYS A 119 -13.66 2.40 -31.01
C LYS A 119 -14.64 2.02 -32.12
N ARG A 120 -15.95 2.22 -31.93
CA ARG A 120 -16.97 1.96 -32.96
C ARG A 120 -16.78 2.88 -34.16
N GLU A 121 -16.53 4.16 -33.91
CA GLU A 121 -16.32 5.13 -34.99
C GLU A 121 -15.06 4.82 -35.79
N ASN A 122 -13.95 4.51 -35.12
CA ASN A 122 -12.71 4.09 -35.78
C ASN A 122 -12.93 2.85 -36.68
N ASN A 123 -13.69 1.85 -36.20
CA ASN A 123 -14.01 0.67 -37.00
C ASN A 123 -14.88 1.01 -38.22
N ARG A 124 -15.79 1.97 -38.10
CA ARG A 124 -16.63 2.45 -39.21
C ARG A 124 -15.78 3.13 -40.27
N LEU A 125 -14.93 4.07 -39.87
CA LEU A 125 -14.00 4.78 -40.77
C LEU A 125 -13.04 3.82 -41.47
N LYS A 126 -12.52 2.82 -40.74
CA LYS A 126 -11.66 1.79 -41.34
C LYS A 126 -12.38 0.97 -42.41
N ALA A 127 -13.64 0.59 -42.18
CA ALA A 127 -14.44 -0.14 -43.16
C ALA A 127 -14.77 0.71 -44.39
N GLU A 128 -15.02 2.00 -44.20
CA GLU A 128 -15.26 2.95 -45.29
C GLU A 128 -14.00 3.19 -46.14
N ASN A 129 -12.86 3.43 -45.50
CA ASN A 129 -11.57 3.57 -46.20
C ASN A 129 -11.21 2.31 -46.99
N ALA A 130 -11.42 1.11 -46.44
CA ALA A 130 -11.18 -0.14 -47.16
C ALA A 130 -12.07 -0.27 -48.41
N ARG A 131 -13.34 0.15 -48.32
CA ARG A 131 -14.25 0.18 -49.48
C ARG A 131 -13.79 1.19 -50.54
N LEU A 132 -13.33 2.37 -50.13
CA LEU A 132 -12.83 3.39 -51.03
C LEU A 132 -11.54 2.96 -51.74
N GLU A 133 -10.61 2.32 -51.04
CA GLU A 133 -9.39 1.77 -51.64
C GLU A 133 -9.71 0.67 -52.66
N GLN A 134 -10.62 -0.25 -52.33
CA GLN A 134 -11.07 -1.26 -53.29
C GLN A 134 -11.73 -0.63 -54.53
N GLN A 135 -12.48 0.46 -54.34
CA GLN A 135 -13.07 1.19 -55.46
C GLN A 135 -11.99 1.87 -56.34
N LYS A 136 -10.96 2.47 -55.73
CA LYS A 136 -9.83 3.05 -56.46
C LYS A 136 -9.06 2.01 -57.25
N GLU A 137 -8.79 0.84 -56.66
CA GLU A 137 -8.07 -0.26 -57.30
C GLU A 137 -8.86 -0.76 -58.53
N ASN A 138 -10.16 -0.99 -58.38
CA ASN A 138 -11.05 -1.35 -59.49
C ASN A 138 -11.08 -0.29 -60.61
N LEU A 139 -11.07 1.01 -60.26
CA LEU A 139 -10.97 2.09 -61.25
C LEU A 139 -9.60 2.11 -61.92
N ALA A 140 -8.50 1.89 -61.18
CA ALA A 140 -7.15 1.86 -61.73
C ALA A 140 -6.98 0.71 -62.73
N GLU A 141 -7.49 -0.48 -62.42
CA GLU A 141 -7.53 -1.63 -63.33
C GLU A 141 -8.35 -1.34 -64.60
N GLN A 142 -9.51 -0.69 -64.46
CA GLN A 142 -10.29 -0.23 -65.61
C GLN A 142 -9.53 0.78 -66.48
N THR A 143 -8.76 1.69 -65.87
CA THR A 143 -7.99 2.72 -66.59
C THR A 143 -6.73 2.16 -67.26
N LEU A 144 -6.07 1.17 -66.64
CA LEU A 144 -4.90 0.45 -67.18
C LEU A 144 -5.26 -0.42 -68.40
N SER A 145 -6.50 -0.93 -68.47
CA SER A 145 -7.00 -1.65 -69.65
C SER A 145 -7.19 -0.74 -70.89
N ALA A 146 -7.12 0.58 -70.74
CA ALA A 146 -7.49 1.56 -71.78
C ALA A 146 -6.33 2.43 -72.32
N LYS A 147 -5.06 2.23 -71.92
CA LYS A 147 -3.91 2.98 -72.48
C LYS A 147 -2.66 2.12 -72.65
N ILE A 148 -2.32 1.83 -73.91
CA ILE A 148 -0.98 1.41 -74.33
C ILE A 148 -0.12 2.69 -74.42
N VAL A 149 0.88 2.84 -73.55
CA VAL A 149 1.95 3.84 -73.69
C VAL A 149 3.28 3.21 -73.24
N GLU A 150 4.31 3.48 -74.03
CA GLU A 150 5.66 2.90 -74.04
C GLU A 150 6.43 3.08 -72.72
N LYS A 151 7.18 2.04 -72.33
CA LYS A 151 8.14 2.09 -71.21
C LYS A 151 9.44 2.74 -71.66
N GLU A 152 9.76 3.93 -71.14
CA GLU A 152 11.14 4.41 -71.09
C GLU A 152 11.91 3.65 -70.01
N VAL A 153 13.04 3.05 -70.40
CA VAL A 153 13.97 2.37 -69.51
C VAL A 153 14.87 3.41 -68.86
N ILE A 154 14.58 3.77 -67.62
CA ILE A 154 15.47 4.56 -66.76
C ILE A 154 16.63 3.65 -66.34
N LYS A 155 17.86 3.94 -66.76
CA LYS A 155 19.07 3.31 -66.21
C LYS A 155 19.29 3.84 -64.80
N GLU A 156 19.00 3.02 -63.80
CA GLU A 156 19.33 3.26 -62.40
C GLU A 156 20.85 3.11 -62.23
N VAL A 157 21.57 4.23 -62.05
CA VAL A 157 23.00 4.22 -61.73
C VAL A 157 23.11 3.99 -60.23
N ILE A 158 23.43 2.76 -59.84
CA ILE A 158 23.71 2.40 -58.44
C ILE A 158 25.07 3.01 -58.08
N PRO A 159 25.15 3.94 -57.11
CA PRO A 159 26.41 4.50 -56.63
C PRO A 159 27.36 3.41 -56.10
N ASP A 160 28.67 3.53 -56.33
CA ASP A 160 29.69 2.52 -55.93
C ASP A 160 29.67 2.19 -54.42
N ASP A 161 29.21 3.13 -53.60
CA ASP A 161 29.12 3.07 -52.15
C ASP A 161 27.74 2.60 -51.63
N TYR A 162 26.79 2.28 -52.52
CA TYR A 162 25.42 1.91 -52.15
C TYR A 162 25.34 0.66 -51.26
N GLU A 163 26.07 -0.40 -51.60
CA GLU A 163 26.09 -1.64 -50.79
C GLU A 163 26.78 -1.45 -49.44
N SER A 164 27.81 -0.60 -49.37
CA SER A 164 28.49 -0.26 -48.11
C SER A 164 27.56 0.54 -47.19
N THR A 165 26.84 1.53 -47.74
CA THR A 165 25.85 2.33 -47.01
C THR A 165 24.68 1.48 -46.53
N LYS A 166 24.20 0.55 -47.36
CA LYS A 166 23.13 -0.39 -47.01
C LYS A 166 23.52 -1.34 -45.89
N SER A 167 24.74 -1.87 -45.92
CA SER A 167 25.29 -2.70 -44.84
C SER A 167 25.40 -1.93 -43.53
N LEU A 168 25.94 -0.70 -43.59
CA LEU A 168 26.07 0.17 -42.42
C LEU A 168 24.71 0.53 -41.81
N ASN A 169 23.72 0.85 -42.64
CA ASN A 169 22.38 1.20 -42.19
C ASN A 169 21.68 -0.01 -41.54
N SER A 170 21.88 -1.22 -42.09
CA SER A 170 21.43 -2.48 -41.47
C SER A 170 22.06 -2.69 -40.08
N ASP A 171 23.36 -2.45 -39.92
CA ASP A 171 24.03 -2.63 -38.63
C ASP A 171 23.64 -1.55 -37.61
N LEU A 172 23.44 -0.31 -38.06
CA LEU A 172 22.88 0.76 -37.23
C LEU A 172 21.46 0.43 -36.77
N LEU A 173 20.61 -0.12 -37.64
CA LEU A 173 19.27 -0.57 -37.27
C LEU A 173 19.30 -1.69 -36.21
N LYS A 174 20.18 -2.68 -36.35
CA LYS A 174 20.36 -3.73 -35.33
C LYS A 174 20.79 -3.15 -34.00
N LYS A 175 21.75 -2.21 -34.01
CA LYS A 175 22.27 -1.57 -32.81
C LYS A 175 21.24 -0.66 -32.14
N ASN A 176 20.45 0.10 -32.92
CA ASN A 176 19.32 0.88 -32.40
C ASN A 176 18.26 -0.02 -31.77
N LYS A 177 17.97 -1.18 -32.38
CA LYS A 177 17.04 -2.16 -31.82
C LYS A 177 17.55 -2.75 -30.51
N GLN A 178 18.84 -3.06 -30.42
CA GLN A 178 19.46 -3.52 -29.16
C GLN A 178 19.43 -2.43 -28.09
N LEU A 179 19.81 -1.20 -28.43
CA LEU A 179 19.77 -0.07 -27.50
C LEU A 179 18.35 0.21 -27.01
N SER A 180 17.35 0.17 -27.89
CA SER A 180 15.94 0.35 -27.51
C SER A 180 15.49 -0.74 -26.54
N LYS A 181 15.88 -2.00 -26.76
CA LYS A 181 15.57 -3.10 -25.86
C LYS A 181 16.22 -2.93 -24.48
N THR A 182 17.50 -2.57 -24.44
CA THR A 182 18.21 -2.34 -23.18
C THR A 182 17.64 -1.14 -22.43
N LEU A 183 17.26 -0.07 -23.14
CA LEU A 183 16.61 1.08 -22.51
C LEU A 183 15.29 0.67 -21.84
N GLU A 184 14.45 -0.08 -22.53
CA GLU A 184 13.19 -0.61 -22.00
C GLU A 184 13.41 -1.53 -20.78
N GLU A 185 14.45 -2.38 -20.80
CA GLU A 185 14.84 -3.22 -19.66
C GLU A 185 15.28 -2.36 -18.45
N THR A 186 16.08 -1.30 -18.67
CA THR A 186 16.52 -0.42 -17.59
C THR A 186 15.42 0.45 -17.02
N GLU A 187 14.48 0.91 -17.86
CA GLU A 187 13.29 1.64 -17.41
C GLU A 187 12.40 0.74 -16.55
N TRP A 188 12.27 -0.54 -16.94
CA TRP A 188 11.58 -1.55 -16.14
C TRP A 188 12.22 -1.76 -14.77
N GLU A 189 13.54 -1.92 -14.71
CA GLU A 189 14.25 -2.06 -13.43
C GLU A 189 14.07 -0.82 -12.54
N LEU A 190 14.16 0.37 -13.14
CA LEU A 190 14.00 1.63 -12.42
C LEU A 190 12.60 1.77 -11.81
N ASP A 191 11.56 1.46 -12.57
CA ASP A 191 10.18 1.56 -12.09
C ASP A 191 9.85 0.50 -11.04
N SER A 192 10.37 -0.73 -11.21
CA SER A 192 10.31 -1.76 -10.17
C SER A 192 10.96 -1.29 -8.87
N LYS A 193 12.14 -0.65 -8.95
CA LYS A 193 12.86 -0.15 -7.77
C LYS A 193 12.15 1.04 -7.11
N LYS A 194 11.52 1.93 -7.88
CA LYS A 194 10.70 3.01 -7.33
C LYS A 194 9.49 2.47 -6.56
N LEU A 195 8.84 1.43 -7.07
CA LEU A 195 7.70 0.79 -6.40
C LEU A 195 8.13 0.13 -5.08
N GLU A 196 9.26 -0.58 -5.10
CA GLU A 196 9.87 -1.17 -3.91
C GLU A 196 10.19 -0.09 -2.87
N LEU A 197 10.80 1.02 -3.29
CA LEU A 197 11.13 2.15 -2.40
C LEU A 197 9.88 2.81 -1.81
N ALA A 198 8.82 2.99 -2.60
CA ALA A 198 7.56 3.52 -2.12
C ALA A 198 6.92 2.61 -1.05
N THR A 199 6.98 1.30 -1.27
CA THR A 199 6.47 0.29 -0.32
C THR A 199 7.27 0.33 0.99
N ILE A 200 8.60 0.30 0.89
CA ILE A 200 9.50 0.39 2.06
C ILE A 200 9.26 1.68 2.85
N LYS A 201 9.02 2.81 2.17
CA LYS A 201 8.74 4.08 2.84
C LYS A 201 7.45 4.03 3.65
N LEU A 202 6.40 3.43 3.11
CA LEU A 202 5.12 3.25 3.80
C LEU A 202 5.26 2.30 4.99
N GLU A 203 5.96 1.18 4.81
CA GLU A 203 6.26 0.25 5.91
C GLU A 203 7.08 0.90 7.02
N SER A 204 8.07 1.73 6.65
CA SER A 204 8.87 2.50 7.60
C SER A 204 8.02 3.48 8.41
N GLN A 205 7.06 4.18 7.78
CA GLN A 205 6.13 5.06 8.48
C GLN A 205 5.26 4.29 9.49
N ARG A 206 4.72 3.14 9.09
CA ARG A 206 3.94 2.27 9.99
C ARG A 206 4.79 1.77 11.16
N ALA A 207 6.05 1.42 10.92
CA ALA A 207 6.96 0.99 11.97
C ALA A 207 7.26 2.11 12.99
N ILE A 208 7.40 3.36 12.54
CA ILE A 208 7.56 4.53 13.43
C ILE A 208 6.32 4.70 14.30
N GLU A 209 5.12 4.66 13.71
CA GLU A 209 3.87 4.83 14.44
C GLU A 209 3.66 3.75 15.52
N VAL A 210 3.92 2.49 15.18
CA VAL A 210 3.88 1.38 16.15
C VAL A 210 4.90 1.58 17.28
N THR A 211 6.10 2.07 16.94
CA THR A 211 7.14 2.36 17.94
C THR A 211 6.70 3.45 18.92
N ASP A 212 6.04 4.49 18.44
CA ASP A 212 5.52 5.57 19.28
C ASP A 212 4.38 5.07 20.18
N GLN A 213 3.49 4.21 19.67
CA GLN A 213 2.45 3.56 20.47
C GLN A 213 3.04 2.67 21.57
N ILE A 214 4.10 1.90 21.27
CA ILE A 214 4.80 1.07 22.26
C ILE A 214 5.38 1.95 23.36
N ARG A 215 6.09 3.03 23.00
CA ARG A 215 6.68 3.95 23.99
C ARG A 215 5.62 4.54 24.93
N HIS A 216 4.46 4.89 24.40
CA HIS A 216 3.35 5.38 25.21
C HIS A 216 2.79 4.31 26.16
N LEU A 217 2.65 3.06 25.70
CA LEU A 217 2.22 1.94 26.54
C LEU A 217 3.25 1.59 27.62
N GLU A 218 4.55 1.67 27.32
CA GLU A 218 5.62 1.49 28.30
C GLU A 218 5.52 2.53 29.43
N GLY A 219 5.28 3.80 29.11
CA GLY A 219 5.06 4.83 30.12
C GLY A 219 3.82 4.59 30.98
N LYS A 220 2.74 4.04 30.41
CA LYS A 220 1.54 3.63 31.18
C LYS A 220 1.84 2.43 32.09
N LYS A 221 2.61 1.46 31.60
CA LYS A 221 3.04 0.29 32.36
C LYS A 221 3.89 0.70 33.56
N GLU A 222 4.88 1.57 33.38
CA GLU A 222 5.73 2.06 34.47
C GLU A 222 4.90 2.75 35.58
N LYS A 223 3.93 3.59 35.19
CA LYS A 223 3.00 4.20 36.16
C LYS A 223 2.21 3.15 36.94
N LEU A 224 1.73 2.10 36.27
CA LEU A 224 0.99 1.02 36.92
C LEU A 224 1.87 0.19 37.86
N GLU A 225 3.11 -0.12 37.46
CA GLU A 225 4.08 -0.84 38.29
C GLU A 225 4.42 -0.06 39.57
N ASN A 226 4.59 1.26 39.45
CA ASN A 226 4.78 2.14 40.61
C ASN A 226 3.56 2.11 41.55
N LEU A 227 2.33 2.17 41.01
CA LEU A 227 1.11 2.06 41.81
C LEU A 227 1.00 0.72 42.54
N VAL A 228 1.29 -0.39 41.84
CA VAL A 228 1.27 -1.74 42.44
C VAL A 228 2.30 -1.85 43.56
N THR A 229 3.49 -1.30 43.36
CA THR A 229 4.55 -1.28 44.38
C THR A 229 4.10 -0.50 45.62
N SER A 230 3.58 0.71 45.45
CA SER A 230 3.06 1.51 46.57
C SER A 230 1.90 0.83 47.30
N ILE A 231 0.98 0.18 46.59
CA ILE A 231 -0.12 -0.58 47.19
C ILE A 231 0.41 -1.77 48.00
N SER A 232 1.41 -2.49 47.47
CA SER A 232 2.04 -3.62 48.15
C SER A 232 2.72 -3.19 49.45
N GLU A 233 3.50 -2.10 49.40
CA GLU A 233 4.15 -1.51 50.58
C GLU A 233 3.12 -1.12 51.65
N LEU A 234 2.05 -0.41 51.25
CA LEU A 234 0.96 -0.06 52.16
C LEU A 234 0.28 -1.29 52.76
N SER A 235 0.02 -2.31 51.95
CA SER A 235 -0.62 -3.56 52.40
C SER A 235 0.25 -4.31 53.40
N SER A 236 1.57 -4.33 53.20
CA SER A 236 2.52 -4.90 54.15
C SER A 236 2.47 -4.16 55.50
N ILE A 237 2.52 -2.82 55.47
CA ILE A 237 2.45 -2.00 56.69
C ILE A 237 1.12 -2.24 57.44
N ILE A 238 0.00 -2.28 56.71
CA ILE A 238 -1.32 -2.55 57.31
C ILE A 238 -1.33 -3.92 58.00
N SER A 239 -0.79 -4.95 57.33
CA SER A 239 -0.69 -6.29 57.89
C SER A 239 0.19 -6.32 59.15
N ASP A 240 1.32 -5.61 59.15
CA ASP A 240 2.21 -5.54 60.32
C ASP A 240 1.55 -4.84 61.51
N VAL A 241 0.83 -3.73 61.26
CA VAL A 241 0.07 -3.01 62.29
C VAL A 241 -1.04 -3.90 62.86
N GLN A 242 -1.81 -4.57 62.01
CA GLN A 242 -2.85 -5.51 62.44
C GLN A 242 -2.27 -6.63 63.32
N ASN A 243 -1.21 -7.28 62.85
CA ASN A 243 -0.52 -8.33 63.60
C ASN A 243 0.04 -7.83 64.94
N PHE A 244 0.61 -6.62 64.99
CA PHE A 244 1.07 -6.02 66.23
C PHE A 244 -0.07 -5.83 67.24
N PHE A 245 -1.23 -5.31 66.79
CA PHE A 245 -2.39 -5.14 67.67
C PHE A 245 -2.96 -6.47 68.16
N ASP A 246 -3.08 -7.46 67.27
CA ASP A 246 -3.69 -8.75 67.59
C ASP A 246 -2.79 -9.63 68.46
N THR A 247 -1.46 -9.53 68.31
CA THR A 247 -0.53 -10.39 69.05
C THR A 247 0.12 -9.70 70.25
N LYS A 248 0.68 -8.50 70.07
CA LYS A 248 1.49 -7.81 71.09
C LYS A 248 0.66 -6.93 72.01
N MET A 249 -0.36 -6.26 71.49
CA MET A 249 -1.19 -5.33 72.26
C MET A 249 -2.45 -5.97 72.87
N ALA A 250 -2.84 -7.16 72.42
CA ALA A 250 -4.00 -7.88 72.95
C ALA A 250 -4.01 -8.00 74.50
N PRO A 251 -2.88 -8.27 75.19
CA PRO A 251 -2.87 -8.29 76.66
C PRO A 251 -3.25 -6.95 77.31
N LEU A 252 -2.94 -5.81 76.70
CA LEU A 252 -3.32 -4.50 77.23
C LEU A 252 -4.82 -4.22 77.03
N ARG A 253 -5.43 -4.78 75.99
CA ARG A 253 -6.88 -4.66 75.73
C ARG A 253 -7.71 -5.63 76.56
N PHE A 254 -7.24 -6.86 76.74
CA PHE A 254 -8.06 -7.98 77.23
C PHE A 254 -7.61 -8.57 78.57
N LYS A 255 -6.42 -8.22 79.10
CA LYS A 255 -5.99 -8.62 80.44
C LYS A 255 -5.92 -7.41 81.37
N PRO A 256 -6.28 -7.54 82.66
CA PRO A 256 -6.21 -6.46 83.64
C PRO A 256 -4.76 -6.18 84.12
N ILE A 257 -3.78 -6.26 83.22
CA ILE A 257 -2.35 -6.09 83.55
C ILE A 257 -2.12 -4.68 84.13
N ILE A 258 -2.75 -3.66 83.56
CA ILE A 258 -2.64 -2.26 84.04
C ILE A 258 -3.22 -2.11 85.45
N ASN A 259 -4.32 -2.81 85.76
CA ASN A 259 -4.97 -2.73 87.07
C ASN A 259 -4.16 -3.43 88.18
N ASN A 260 -3.28 -4.37 87.81
CA ASN A 260 -2.48 -5.16 88.76
C ASN A 260 -1.09 -4.56 89.01
N VAL A 261 -0.69 -3.51 88.27
CA VAL A 261 0.60 -2.84 88.45
C VAL A 261 0.38 -1.59 89.30
N ASN A 262 0.54 -1.71 90.61
CA ASN A 262 0.31 -0.65 91.60
C ASN A 262 1.45 0.40 91.64
N ALA A 263 2.10 0.66 90.50
CA ALA A 263 3.19 1.61 90.38
C ALA A 263 2.73 2.78 89.50
N HIS A 264 2.61 3.97 90.12
CA HIS A 264 2.25 5.23 89.45
C HIS A 264 3.09 5.49 88.17
N TYR A 265 4.32 4.97 88.12
CA TYR A 265 5.19 5.02 86.94
C TYR A 265 4.60 4.29 85.71
N SER A 266 4.07 3.08 85.88
CA SER A 266 3.55 2.26 84.77
C SER A 266 2.28 2.84 84.13
N VAL A 267 1.41 3.47 84.93
CA VAL A 267 0.22 4.16 84.41
C VAL A 267 0.61 5.42 83.63
N THR A 268 1.57 6.21 84.12
CA THR A 268 2.07 7.38 83.42
C THR A 268 2.72 7.01 82.08
N GLU A 269 3.52 5.95 82.02
CA GLU A 269 4.16 5.51 80.77
C GLU A 269 3.16 4.95 79.76
N VAL A 270 2.14 4.20 80.19
CA VAL A 270 1.05 3.75 79.31
C VAL A 270 0.24 4.94 78.79
N THR A 271 -0.04 5.94 79.64
CA THR A 271 -0.74 7.17 79.24
C THR A 271 0.05 7.96 78.19
N LYS A 272 1.38 8.09 78.37
CA LYS A 272 2.26 8.70 77.36
C LYS A 272 2.18 7.95 76.03
N MET A 273 2.26 6.62 76.05
CA MET A 273 2.16 5.80 74.84
C MET A 273 0.82 6.02 74.10
N VAL A 274 -0.30 6.04 74.82
CA VAL A 274 -1.63 6.30 74.24
C VAL A 274 -1.70 7.69 73.61
N ASN A 275 -1.19 8.72 74.30
CA ASN A 275 -1.17 10.08 73.77
C ASN A 275 -0.31 10.18 72.50
N THR A 276 0.83 9.48 72.44
CA THR A 276 1.67 9.42 71.23
C THR A 276 0.90 8.80 70.06
N VAL A 277 0.18 7.69 70.28
CA VAL A 277 -0.66 7.07 69.24
C VAL A 277 -1.79 8.01 68.81
N GLN A 278 -2.41 8.72 69.76
CA GLN A 278 -3.45 9.71 69.47
C GLN A 278 -2.93 10.84 68.59
N SER A 279 -1.77 11.43 68.92
CA SER A 279 -1.15 12.47 68.10
C SER A 279 -0.80 11.97 66.70
N TRP A 280 -0.27 10.75 66.58
CA TRP A 280 -0.03 10.14 65.28
C TRP A 280 -1.32 9.96 64.46
N CYS A 281 -2.41 9.50 65.07
CA CYS A 281 -3.71 9.40 64.40
C CYS A 281 -4.18 10.76 63.89
N ASP A 282 -4.09 11.82 64.71
CA ASP A 282 -4.49 13.17 64.34
C ASP A 282 -3.65 13.72 63.17
N GLU A 283 -2.37 13.36 63.09
CA GLU A 283 -1.51 13.67 61.95
C GLU A 283 -1.91 12.89 60.69
N MET A 284 -2.15 11.59 60.82
CA MET A 284 -2.57 10.76 59.69
C MET A 284 -3.91 11.21 59.10
N TYR A 285 -4.87 11.61 59.93
CA TYR A 285 -6.15 12.16 59.45
C TYR A 285 -6.00 13.45 58.63
N LYS A 286 -4.90 14.20 58.78
CA LYS A 286 -4.59 15.36 57.92
C LYS A 286 -4.06 14.96 56.55
N ILE A 287 -3.43 13.78 56.45
CA ILE A 287 -2.78 13.28 55.21
C ILE A 287 -3.76 12.44 54.39
N ILE A 288 -4.64 11.68 55.05
CA ILE A 288 -5.65 10.86 54.39
C ILE A 288 -6.62 11.79 53.64
N PRO A 289 -6.77 11.66 52.31
CA PRO A 289 -7.68 12.50 51.55
C PRO A 289 -9.13 12.31 52.02
N SER A 290 -9.80 13.40 52.39
CA SER A 290 -11.21 13.40 52.77
C SER A 290 -12.10 13.18 51.54
N GLY A 291 -12.74 12.01 51.43
CA GLY A 291 -13.96 11.73 50.67
C GLY A 291 -14.01 12.11 49.17
N ASN A 292 -14.04 11.09 48.30
CA ASN A 292 -14.35 11.14 46.87
C ASN A 292 -13.37 11.90 45.96
N ARG A 293 -12.17 11.36 45.76
CA ARG A 293 -11.58 11.44 44.42
C ARG A 293 -12.40 10.53 43.50
N LYS A 294 -13.23 11.10 42.63
CA LYS A 294 -13.62 10.42 41.40
C LYS A 294 -12.31 9.96 40.76
N ILE A 295 -12.11 8.65 40.65
CA ILE A 295 -11.13 8.10 39.72
C ILE A 295 -11.62 8.59 38.37
N ILE A 296 -11.00 9.66 37.86
CA ILE A 296 -11.24 10.07 36.48
C ILE A 296 -10.53 8.97 35.70
N GLU A 297 -11.33 8.08 35.12
CA GLU A 297 -10.93 7.26 34.00
C GLU A 297 -10.49 8.21 32.86
N GLU A 298 -9.31 8.82 32.96
CA GLU A 298 -8.59 9.31 31.80
C GLU A 298 -7.75 8.16 31.23
N VAL A 299 -8.47 7.09 30.88
CA VAL A 299 -8.24 6.43 29.60
C VAL A 299 -8.88 7.35 28.56
N ILE A 300 -8.29 8.53 28.32
CA ILE A 300 -8.68 9.32 27.16
C ILE A 300 -8.13 8.60 25.93
N ILE A 301 -9.07 7.99 25.23
CA ILE A 301 -9.03 7.69 23.81
C ILE A 301 -9.07 9.03 23.06
N ASN A 302 -8.12 9.21 22.14
CA ASN A 302 -8.00 10.26 21.10
C ASN A 302 -7.71 11.70 21.55
N GLU A 303 -6.51 12.20 21.20
CA GLU A 303 -6.28 13.05 20.01
C GLU A 303 -4.90 12.74 19.42
#